data_AF-A0A7Y2B989-F1
#
_entry.id   AF-A0A7Y2B989-F1
#
_cell.length_a   1.000
_cell.length_b   1.000
_cell.length_c   1.000
_cell.angle_alpha   90.00
_cell.angle_beta   90.00
_cell.angle_gamma   90.00
#
_symmetry.space_group_name_H-M   'P 1'
#
loop_
_entity.id
_entity.type
_entity.pdbx_description
1 polymer ?
#
loop_
_entity_poly.entity_id
_entity_poly.type
_entity_poly.pdbx_seq_one_letter_code
_entity_poly.pdbx_strand_id
1 'polypeptide(L)'
;MPLFKQGKYELGMDYIDKAVKYNRNVWQEYRACIKCIFAKTYRDAIADFEDCKLRQGNSYVMDHAYDFYIALSKIQLNEYSEAEALLEKEVKRQVDNQGEEWVHHLDLFYLGIAKLEQAKYEKAIRDFNKALKLYPEFSEVLYYKSDCLRRLGQSAKADKLLKETKKFGKLGYTINEDNSIYERYPYQIRWELWD
;
A
#
# COMPACT_ATOMS: atom_id res chain seq x y z
N MET A 1 -12.91 -17.27 0.91
CA MET A 1 -12.85 -15.89 1.46
C MET A 1 -13.52 -15.68 2.83
N PRO A 2 -14.60 -16.41 3.24
CA PRO A 2 -15.22 -16.15 4.56
C PRO A 2 -14.26 -16.22 5.76
N LEU A 3 -13.30 -17.16 5.73
CA LEU A 3 -12.34 -17.33 6.82
C LEU A 3 -11.39 -16.14 6.99
N PHE A 4 -10.86 -15.58 5.90
CA PHE A 4 -10.02 -14.37 5.95
C PHE A 4 -10.80 -13.16 6.46
N LYS A 5 -12.05 -12.97 6.00
CA LYS A 5 -12.91 -11.89 6.49
C LYS A 5 -13.31 -12.04 7.98
N GLN A 6 -13.13 -13.23 8.55
CA GLN A 6 -13.35 -13.53 9.97
C GLN A 6 -12.06 -13.50 10.81
N GLY A 7 -10.90 -13.15 10.22
CA GLY A 7 -9.61 -13.20 10.91
C GLY A 7 -9.01 -14.60 11.07
N LYS A 8 -9.62 -15.65 10.51
CA LYS A 8 -9.19 -17.06 10.64
C LYS A 8 -8.17 -17.41 9.55
N TYR A 9 -7.02 -16.73 9.57
CA TYR A 9 -6.03 -16.79 8.49
C TYR A 9 -5.42 -18.16 8.31
N GLU A 10 -4.98 -18.81 9.39
CA GLU A 10 -4.39 -20.15 9.37
C GLU A 10 -5.30 -21.16 8.66
N LEU A 11 -6.57 -21.24 9.08
CA LEU A 11 -7.57 -22.10 8.41
C LEU A 11 -7.85 -21.67 6.97
N GLY A 12 -7.90 -20.37 6.70
CA GLY A 12 -8.10 -19.85 5.35
C GLY A 12 -6.98 -20.26 4.40
N MET A 13 -5.73 -20.30 4.90
CA MET A 13 -4.54 -20.66 4.13
C MET A 13 -4.61 -22.10 3.59
N ASP A 14 -5.08 -23.06 4.41
CA ASP A 14 -5.25 -24.45 3.97
C ASP A 14 -6.11 -24.59 2.71
N TYR A 15 -7.17 -23.78 2.60
CA TYR A 15 -8.07 -23.83 1.45
C TYR A 15 -7.46 -23.16 0.22
N ILE A 16 -6.78 -22.02 0.38
CA ILE A 16 -6.18 -21.35 -0.78
C ILE A 16 -4.95 -22.11 -1.29
N ASP A 17 -4.19 -22.78 -0.42
CA ASP A 17 -3.10 -23.65 -0.83
C ASP A 17 -3.59 -24.86 -1.63
N LYS A 18 -4.71 -25.46 -1.22
CA LYS A 18 -5.39 -26.50 -2.02
C LYS A 18 -5.85 -25.94 -3.37
N ALA A 19 -6.43 -24.73 -3.40
CA ALA A 19 -6.87 -24.11 -4.66
C ALA A 19 -5.70 -23.89 -5.63
N VAL A 20 -4.55 -23.41 -5.14
CA VAL A 20 -3.33 -23.25 -5.94
C VAL A 20 -2.81 -24.60 -6.42
N LYS A 21 -2.87 -25.65 -5.59
CA LYS A 21 -2.48 -27.01 -6.00
C LYS A 21 -3.29 -27.51 -7.21
N TYR A 22 -4.59 -27.21 -7.28
CA TYR A 22 -5.45 -27.67 -8.37
C TYR A 22 -5.47 -26.75 -9.58
N ASN A 23 -5.39 -25.43 -9.37
CA ASN A 23 -5.36 -24.45 -10.45
C ASN A 23 -4.48 -23.25 -10.09
N ARG A 24 -3.17 -23.47 -10.20
CA ARG A 24 -2.14 -22.48 -9.88
C ARG A 24 -2.29 -21.18 -10.65
N ASN A 25 -2.56 -21.25 -11.95
CA ASN A 25 -2.59 -20.08 -12.83
C ASN A 25 -3.68 -19.08 -12.43
N VAL A 26 -4.78 -19.56 -11.86
CA VAL A 26 -5.89 -18.72 -11.40
C VAL A 26 -5.70 -18.26 -9.96
N TRP A 27 -5.26 -19.15 -9.06
CA TRP A 27 -5.35 -18.88 -7.62
C TRP A 27 -4.07 -18.33 -6.99
N GLN A 28 -2.91 -18.43 -7.65
CA GLN A 28 -1.65 -18.06 -7.02
C GLN A 28 -1.53 -16.55 -6.78
N GLU A 29 -1.95 -15.71 -7.73
CA GLU A 29 -1.96 -14.25 -7.56
C GLU A 29 -2.87 -13.82 -6.40
N TYR A 30 -4.04 -14.48 -6.28
CA TYR A 30 -4.97 -14.22 -5.20
C TYR A 30 -4.41 -14.69 -3.86
N ARG A 31 -3.75 -15.86 -3.82
CA ARG A 31 -3.01 -16.31 -2.62
C ARG A 31 -1.94 -15.30 -2.22
N ALA A 32 -1.20 -14.75 -3.18
CA ALA A 32 -0.16 -13.76 -2.93
C ALA A 32 -0.75 -12.48 -2.30
N CYS A 33 -1.88 -11.99 -2.83
CA CYS A 33 -2.62 -10.86 -2.26
C CYS A 33 -3.08 -11.16 -0.82
N ILE A 34 -3.64 -12.35 -0.57
CA ILE A 34 -4.05 -12.80 0.77
C ILE A 34 -2.87 -12.86 1.74
N LYS A 35 -1.72 -13.37 1.30
CA LYS A 35 -0.49 -13.43 2.11
C LYS A 35 0.04 -12.03 2.43
N CYS A 36 -0.10 -11.08 1.52
CA CYS A 36 0.32 -9.70 1.72
C CYS A 36 -0.61 -8.95 2.69
N ILE A 37 -1.92 -8.94 2.43
CA ILE A 37 -2.88 -8.11 3.16
C ILE A 37 -3.35 -8.77 4.46
N PHE A 38 -3.76 -10.03 4.41
CA PHE A 38 -4.40 -10.72 5.53
C PHE A 38 -3.40 -11.48 6.41
N ALA A 39 -2.70 -12.46 5.84
CA ALA A 39 -1.83 -13.33 6.63
C ALA A 39 -0.50 -12.68 7.04
N LYS A 40 -0.10 -11.60 6.33
CA LYS A 40 1.12 -10.81 6.58
C LYS A 40 2.40 -11.65 6.52
N THR A 41 2.39 -12.69 5.68
CA THR A 41 3.55 -13.53 5.35
C THR A 41 4.25 -12.95 4.12
N TYR A 42 4.91 -11.81 4.31
CA TYR A 42 5.41 -10.96 3.23
C TYR A 42 6.42 -11.64 2.30
N ARG A 43 7.34 -12.46 2.83
CA ARG A 43 8.31 -13.21 2.00
C ARG A 43 7.62 -14.21 1.09
N ASP A 44 6.60 -14.90 1.60
CA ASP A 44 5.81 -15.85 0.81
C ASP A 44 4.89 -15.17 -0.21
N ALA A 45 4.42 -13.96 0.10
CA ALA A 45 3.67 -13.13 -0.85
C ALA A 45 4.57 -12.70 -2.01
N ILE A 46 5.79 -12.23 -1.73
CA ILE A 46 6.78 -11.86 -2.73
C ILE A 46 7.09 -13.06 -3.63
N ALA A 47 7.39 -14.23 -3.05
CA ALA A 47 7.70 -15.44 -3.81
C ALA A 47 6.56 -15.84 -4.76
N ASP A 48 5.29 -15.76 -4.31
CA ASP A 48 4.16 -16.04 -5.19
C ASP A 48 3.99 -15.01 -6.30
N PHE A 49 4.12 -13.71 -6.00
CA PHE A 49 4.02 -12.66 -7.00
C PHE A 49 5.15 -12.69 -8.02
N GLU A 50 6.38 -12.94 -7.60
CA GLU A 50 7.53 -13.07 -8.50
C GLU A 50 7.35 -14.26 -9.45
N ASP A 51 6.87 -15.39 -8.96
CA ASP A 51 6.56 -16.53 -9.80
C ASP A 51 5.39 -16.26 -10.76
N CYS A 52 4.31 -15.60 -10.31
CA CYS A 52 3.25 -15.12 -11.21
C CYS A 52 3.83 -14.22 -12.30
N LYS A 53 4.65 -13.24 -11.92
CA LYS A 53 5.26 -12.27 -12.82
C LYS A 53 6.18 -12.94 -13.85
N LEU A 54 6.93 -13.97 -13.45
CA LEU A 54 7.76 -14.76 -14.35
C LEU A 54 6.94 -15.48 -15.43
N ARG A 55 5.75 -15.99 -15.07
CA ARG A 55 4.88 -16.75 -15.99
C ARG A 55 4.05 -15.89 -16.92
N GLN A 56 3.52 -14.76 -16.42
CA GLN A 56 2.50 -13.99 -17.15
C GLN A 56 2.76 -12.48 -17.20
N GLY A 57 3.91 -12.02 -16.72
CA GLY A 57 4.24 -10.60 -16.64
C GLY A 57 3.60 -9.90 -15.44
N ASN A 58 3.88 -8.59 -15.32
CA ASN A 58 3.33 -7.76 -14.24
C ASN A 58 1.88 -7.42 -14.56
N SER A 59 0.96 -8.25 -14.08
CA SER A 59 -0.49 -8.07 -14.21
C SER A 59 -1.08 -7.54 -12.89
N TYR A 60 -2.41 -7.46 -12.84
CA TYR A 60 -3.18 -6.98 -11.69
C TYR A 60 -3.88 -8.13 -10.99
N VAL A 61 -4.00 -8.01 -9.66
CA VAL A 61 -4.95 -8.78 -8.86
C VAL A 61 -5.61 -7.82 -7.89
N MET A 62 -6.93 -7.92 -7.72
CA MET A 62 -7.71 -6.83 -7.11
C MET A 62 -7.42 -5.51 -7.84
N ASP A 63 -7.20 -4.41 -7.12
CA ASP A 63 -7.03 -3.08 -7.70
C ASP A 63 -5.57 -2.72 -8.07
N HIS A 64 -4.62 -3.62 -7.78
CA HIS A 64 -3.18 -3.30 -7.84
C HIS A 64 -2.35 -4.28 -8.66
N ALA A 65 -1.24 -3.76 -9.22
CA ALA A 65 -0.25 -4.57 -9.91
C ALA A 65 0.53 -5.47 -8.93
N TYR A 66 1.13 -6.56 -9.42
CA TYR A 66 1.97 -7.41 -8.56
C TYR A 66 3.15 -6.64 -7.94
N ASP A 67 3.78 -5.76 -8.72
CA ASP A 67 4.89 -4.94 -8.24
C ASP A 67 4.49 -4.00 -7.08
N PHE A 68 3.23 -3.55 -7.02
CA PHE A 68 2.71 -2.81 -5.87
C PHE A 68 2.70 -3.67 -4.60
N TYR A 69 2.16 -4.89 -4.66
CA TYR A 69 2.12 -5.79 -3.50
C TYR A 69 3.51 -6.28 -3.07
N ILE A 70 4.42 -6.50 -4.03
CA ILE A 70 5.82 -6.80 -3.74
C ILE A 70 6.45 -5.62 -3.00
N ALA A 71 6.28 -4.39 -3.51
CA ALA A 71 6.81 -3.20 -2.85
C ALA A 71 6.22 -2.99 -1.44
N LEU A 72 4.90 -3.19 -1.26
CA LEU A 72 4.25 -3.12 0.04
C LEU A 72 4.83 -4.15 1.02
N SER A 73 5.05 -5.39 0.55
CA SER A 73 5.68 -6.46 1.33
C SER A 73 7.13 -6.10 1.69
N LYS A 74 7.89 -5.50 0.77
CA LYS A 74 9.25 -5.02 1.00
C LYS A 74 9.32 -3.87 2.00
N ILE A 75 8.38 -2.93 1.96
CA ILE A 75 8.24 -1.89 2.99
C ILE A 75 8.10 -2.53 4.37
N GLN A 76 7.24 -3.56 4.50
CA GLN A 76 7.06 -4.26 5.78
C GLN A 76 8.26 -5.10 6.22
N LEU A 77 9.17 -5.41 5.30
CA LEU A 77 10.45 -6.06 5.58
C LEU A 77 11.60 -5.05 5.75
N ASN A 78 11.31 -3.74 5.77
CA ASN A 78 12.27 -2.64 5.79
C ASN A 78 13.24 -2.61 4.58
N GLU A 79 12.88 -3.25 3.48
CA GLU A 79 13.60 -3.28 2.21
C GLU A 79 13.22 -2.05 1.35
N TYR A 80 13.35 -0.85 1.93
CA TYR A 80 12.75 0.39 1.42
C TYR A 80 13.30 0.83 0.06
N SER A 81 14.60 0.67 -0.19
CA SER A 81 15.21 1.09 -1.47
C SER A 81 14.69 0.26 -2.64
N GLU A 82 14.43 -1.03 -2.42
CA GLU A 82 13.87 -1.92 -3.43
C GLU A 82 12.38 -1.64 -3.65
N ALA A 83 11.64 -1.37 -2.57
CA ALA A 83 10.24 -0.94 -2.67
C ALA A 83 10.09 0.38 -3.46
N GLU A 84 10.93 1.38 -3.19
CA GLU A 84 10.97 2.64 -3.93
C GLU A 84 11.18 2.39 -5.43
N ALA A 85 12.17 1.58 -5.81
CA ALA A 85 12.47 1.30 -7.21
C ALA A 85 11.30 0.62 -7.94
N LEU A 86 10.61 -0.33 -7.29
CA LEU A 86 9.43 -0.99 -7.84
C LEU A 86 8.28 0.00 -8.04
N LEU A 87 7.98 0.82 -7.03
CA LEU A 87 6.89 1.80 -7.09
C LEU A 87 7.17 2.92 -8.10
N GLU A 88 8.40 3.41 -8.21
CA GLU A 88 8.76 4.41 -9.24
C GLU A 88 8.56 3.85 -10.66
N LYS A 89 8.96 2.59 -10.88
CA LYS A 89 8.75 1.91 -12.16
C LYS A 89 7.27 1.74 -12.45
N GLU A 90 6.48 1.35 -11.45
CA GLU A 90 5.05 1.11 -11.59
C GLU A 90 4.27 2.40 -11.84
N VAL A 91 4.52 3.46 -11.05
CA VAL A 91 3.97 4.80 -11.28
C VAL A 91 4.31 5.29 -12.67
N LYS A 92 5.57 5.15 -13.11
CA LYS A 92 5.97 5.52 -14.47
C LYS A 92 5.19 4.75 -15.52
N ARG A 93 5.02 3.44 -15.35
CA ARG A 93 4.23 2.60 -16.28
C ARG A 93 2.77 3.06 -16.37
N GLN A 94 2.14 3.42 -15.24
CA GLN A 94 0.78 3.95 -15.22
C GLN A 94 0.69 5.29 -15.96
N VAL A 95 1.64 6.21 -15.70
CA VAL A 95 1.73 7.49 -16.41
C VAL A 95 1.92 7.30 -17.91
N ASP A 96 2.86 6.44 -18.33
CA ASP A 96 3.16 6.20 -19.74
C ASP A 96 1.96 5.56 -20.48
N ASN A 97 1.16 4.75 -19.78
CA ASN A 97 0.01 4.06 -20.36
C ASN A 97 -1.28 4.89 -20.40
N GLN A 98 -1.56 5.67 -19.35
CA GLN A 98 -2.86 6.30 -19.14
C GLN A 98 -2.78 7.78 -18.71
N GLY A 99 -1.62 8.26 -18.26
CA GLY A 99 -1.39 9.62 -17.79
C GLY A 99 -1.36 9.77 -16.27
N GLU A 100 -0.91 10.93 -15.78
CA GLU A 100 -0.70 11.18 -14.34
C GLU A 100 -1.98 11.08 -13.49
N GLU A 101 -3.13 11.45 -14.07
CA GLU A 101 -4.43 11.43 -13.38
C GLU A 101 -4.97 10.01 -13.14
N TRP A 102 -4.41 9.00 -13.83
CA TRP A 102 -4.80 7.60 -13.71
C TRP A 102 -3.91 6.81 -12.75
N VAL A 103 -2.85 7.41 -12.23
CA VAL A 103 -2.00 6.75 -11.25
C VAL A 103 -2.82 6.45 -10.00
N HIS A 104 -2.78 5.23 -9.49
CA HIS A 104 -3.51 4.94 -8.27
C HIS A 104 -2.88 5.70 -7.08
N HIS A 105 -3.71 6.43 -6.34
CA HIS A 105 -3.25 7.32 -5.26
C HIS A 105 -2.46 6.57 -4.17
N LEU A 106 -2.75 5.27 -4.00
CA LEU A 106 -2.07 4.41 -3.03
C LEU A 106 -0.62 4.03 -3.45
N ASP A 107 -0.33 3.89 -4.75
CA ASP A 107 1.04 3.69 -5.25
C ASP A 107 1.91 4.91 -4.92
N LEU A 108 1.36 6.11 -5.13
CA LEU A 108 2.03 7.37 -4.77
C LEU A 108 2.21 7.51 -3.25
N PHE A 109 1.22 7.09 -2.47
CA PHE A 109 1.32 7.05 -1.02
C PHE A 109 2.46 6.14 -0.56
N TYR A 110 2.49 4.87 -0.98
CA TYR A 110 3.54 3.95 -0.56
C TYR A 110 4.91 4.31 -1.14
N LEU A 111 4.98 4.97 -2.30
CA LEU A 111 6.23 5.53 -2.82
C LEU A 111 6.76 6.61 -1.87
N GLY A 112 5.86 7.47 -1.39
CA GLY A 112 6.16 8.46 -0.36
C GLY A 112 6.61 7.82 0.96
N ILE A 113 5.96 6.74 1.41
CA ILE A 113 6.37 5.97 2.60
C ILE A 113 7.78 5.40 2.43
N ALA A 114 8.06 4.71 1.30
CA ALA A 114 9.39 4.14 1.05
C ALA A 114 10.50 5.20 1.11
N LYS A 115 10.22 6.42 0.62
CA LYS A 115 11.15 7.56 0.69
C LYS A 115 11.25 8.16 2.09
N LEU A 116 10.14 8.28 2.81
CA LEU A 116 10.10 8.75 4.20
C LEU A 116 10.98 7.89 5.10
N GLU A 117 10.84 6.57 5.02
CA GLU A 117 11.62 5.62 5.83
C GLU A 117 13.12 5.64 5.52
N GLN A 118 13.50 6.12 4.33
CA GLN A 118 14.89 6.38 3.94
C GLN A 118 15.36 7.81 4.28
N ALA A 119 14.60 8.55 5.08
CA ALA A 119 14.84 9.96 5.43
C ALA A 119 14.88 10.92 4.22
N LYS A 120 14.33 10.53 3.07
CA LYS A 120 14.24 11.38 1.85
C LYS A 120 13.02 12.30 1.92
N TYR A 121 12.90 13.10 2.98
CA TYR A 121 11.67 13.79 3.35
C TYR A 121 11.12 14.73 2.27
N GLU A 122 11.96 15.51 1.58
CA GLU A 122 11.51 16.41 0.52
C GLU A 122 11.00 15.65 -0.70
N LYS A 123 11.59 14.48 -1.00
CA LYS A 123 11.10 13.60 -2.08
C LYS A 123 9.77 12.97 -1.68
N ALA A 124 9.67 12.45 -0.46
CA ALA A 124 8.43 11.90 0.07
C ALA A 124 7.28 12.92 0.03
N ILE A 125 7.52 14.17 0.46
CA ILE A 125 6.52 15.25 0.37
C ILE A 125 6.06 15.49 -1.07
N ARG A 126 6.95 15.38 -2.07
CA ARG A 126 6.56 15.54 -3.49
C ARG A 126 5.60 14.44 -3.93
N ASP A 127 5.86 13.19 -3.56
CA ASP A 127 4.99 12.07 -3.93
C ASP A 127 3.67 12.11 -3.14
N PHE A 128 3.70 12.47 -1.86
CA PHE A 128 2.49 12.77 -1.08
C PHE A 128 1.65 13.89 -1.68
N ASN A 129 2.28 14.96 -2.19
CA ASN A 129 1.53 16.01 -2.88
C ASN A 129 0.84 15.51 -4.15
N LYS A 130 1.43 14.53 -4.86
CA LYS A 130 0.76 13.91 -6.01
C LYS A 130 -0.42 13.05 -5.56
N ALA A 131 -0.25 12.23 -4.52
CA ALA A 131 -1.36 11.45 -3.95
C ALA A 131 -2.53 12.36 -3.51
N LEU A 132 -2.24 13.50 -2.88
CA LEU A 132 -3.25 14.50 -2.47
C LEU A 132 -3.89 15.26 -3.63
N LYS A 133 -3.33 15.25 -4.85
CA LYS A 133 -4.05 15.80 -6.01
C LYS A 133 -5.19 14.88 -6.43
N LEU A 134 -4.98 13.56 -6.32
CA LEU A 134 -5.93 12.54 -6.73
C LEU A 134 -6.95 12.23 -5.62
N TYR A 135 -6.50 12.28 -4.37
CA TYR A 135 -7.35 12.12 -3.19
C TYR A 135 -7.03 13.20 -2.14
N PRO A 136 -7.65 14.40 -2.24
CA PRO A 136 -7.31 15.56 -1.40
C PRO A 136 -7.48 15.36 0.11
N GLU A 137 -8.47 14.56 0.51
CA GLU A 137 -8.80 14.31 1.91
C GLU A 137 -8.05 13.12 2.52
N PHE A 138 -7.10 12.51 1.79
CA PHE A 138 -6.45 11.28 2.22
C PHE A 138 -5.64 11.46 3.51
N SER A 139 -6.23 11.04 4.63
CA SER A 139 -5.73 11.37 5.96
C SER A 139 -4.37 10.74 6.29
N GLU A 140 -4.08 9.51 5.86
CA GLU A 140 -2.75 8.90 6.00
C GLU A 140 -1.69 9.75 5.30
N VAL A 141 -1.94 10.17 4.06
CA VAL A 141 -0.98 11.00 3.32
C VAL A 141 -0.75 12.33 4.03
N LEU A 142 -1.80 12.98 4.53
CA LEU A 142 -1.68 14.23 5.29
C LEU A 142 -0.85 14.02 6.57
N TYR A 143 -1.04 12.90 7.27
CA TYR A 143 -0.25 12.56 8.44
C TYR A 143 1.23 12.37 8.12
N TYR A 144 1.56 11.47 7.19
CA TYR A 144 2.95 11.14 6.89
C TYR A 144 3.67 12.32 6.24
N LYS A 145 2.96 13.16 5.47
CA LYS A 145 3.49 14.46 5.02
C LYS A 145 3.78 15.40 6.19
N SER A 146 2.92 15.43 7.21
CA SER A 146 3.17 16.19 8.43
C SER A 146 4.40 15.69 9.19
N ASP A 147 4.59 14.38 9.27
CA ASP A 147 5.80 13.78 9.87
C ASP A 147 7.07 14.21 9.11
N CYS A 148 7.08 14.14 7.77
CA CYS A 148 8.17 14.69 6.96
C CYS A 148 8.45 16.17 7.29
N LEU A 149 7.41 17.00 7.39
CA LEU A 149 7.57 18.43 7.69
C LEU A 149 8.19 18.66 9.07
N ARG A 150 7.81 17.89 10.10
CA ARG A 150 8.44 17.96 11.43
C ARG A 150 9.91 17.58 11.38
N ARG A 151 10.26 16.52 10.64
CA ARG A 151 11.65 16.07 10.47
C ARG A 151 12.52 17.07 9.72
N LEU A 152 11.91 17.92 8.90
CA LEU A 152 12.54 19.07 8.24
C LEU A 152 12.55 20.36 9.10
N GLY A 153 12.15 20.29 10.37
CA GLY A 153 12.10 21.45 11.28
C GLY A 153 10.94 22.41 11.02
N GLN A 154 9.98 22.06 10.15
CA GLN A 154 8.85 22.90 9.79
C GLN A 154 7.61 22.62 10.67
N SER A 155 7.81 22.60 11.99
CA SER A 155 6.77 22.20 12.97
C SER A 155 5.48 22.99 12.86
N ALA A 156 5.54 24.32 12.64
CA ALA A 156 4.35 25.14 12.50
C ALA A 156 3.46 24.73 11.30
N LYS A 157 4.07 24.33 10.17
CA LYS A 157 3.33 23.83 9.00
C LYS A 157 2.74 22.45 9.27
N ALA A 158 3.51 21.58 9.92
CA ALA A 158 3.07 20.24 10.32
C ALA A 158 1.85 20.29 11.25
N ASP A 159 1.88 21.15 12.27
CA ASP A 159 0.79 21.29 13.23
C ASP A 159 -0.48 21.84 12.60
N LYS A 160 -0.34 22.74 11.60
CA LYS A 160 -1.48 23.18 10.80
C LYS A 160 -2.10 22.02 10.01
N LEU A 161 -1.26 21.21 9.36
CA LEU A 161 -1.71 20.07 8.55
C LEU A 161 -2.38 18.98 9.40
N LEU A 162 -1.89 18.74 10.63
CA LEU A 162 -2.47 17.75 11.54
C LEU A 162 -3.91 18.06 11.96
N LYS A 163 -4.30 19.35 12.01
CA LYS A 163 -5.67 19.74 12.32
C LYS A 163 -6.66 19.22 11.26
N GLU A 164 -6.31 19.37 9.99
CA GLU A 164 -7.09 18.86 8.86
C GLU A 164 -7.05 17.33 8.80
N THR A 165 -5.87 16.76 9.00
CA THR A 165 -5.62 15.30 9.05
C THR A 165 -6.60 14.60 9.99
N LYS A 166 -6.70 15.07 11.24
CA LYS A 166 -7.58 14.48 12.26
C LYS A 166 -9.07 14.59 11.89
N LYS A 167 -9.46 15.72 11.29
CA LYS A 167 -10.83 15.92 10.82
C LYS A 167 -11.18 14.91 9.72
N PHE A 168 -10.33 14.77 8.71
CA PHE A 168 -10.58 13.86 7.59
C PHE A 168 -10.52 12.39 8.00
N GLY A 169 -9.55 12.01 8.84
CA GLY A 169 -9.47 10.64 9.38
C GLY A 169 -10.74 10.24 10.14
N LYS A 170 -11.29 11.13 10.99
CA LYS A 170 -12.55 10.89 11.71
C LYS A 170 -13.79 10.83 10.82
N LEU A 171 -13.74 11.44 9.63
CA LEU A 171 -14.80 11.35 8.62
C LEU A 171 -14.66 10.10 7.73
N GLY A 172 -13.65 9.25 7.97
CA GLY A 172 -13.43 8.02 7.22
C GLY A 172 -12.65 8.21 5.93
N TYR A 173 -12.00 9.36 5.70
CA TYR A 173 -11.15 9.57 4.54
C TYR A 173 -9.77 8.91 4.73
N THR A 174 -9.75 7.57 4.70
CA THR A 174 -8.58 6.71 4.92
C THR A 174 -8.27 5.86 3.68
N ILE A 175 -7.36 4.90 3.78
CA ILE A 175 -7.18 3.85 2.77
C ILE A 175 -8.54 3.18 2.52
N ASN A 176 -9.03 3.27 1.28
CA ASN A 176 -10.39 2.92 0.89
C ASN A 176 -10.46 1.66 0.00
N GLU A 177 -9.42 0.82 0.04
CA GLU A 177 -9.37 -0.47 -0.64
C GLU A 177 -10.50 -1.39 -0.15
N ASP A 178 -11.06 -2.22 -1.03
CA ASP A 178 -12.18 -3.13 -0.69
C ASP A 178 -11.93 -4.02 0.53
N ASN A 179 -10.66 -4.41 0.75
CA ASN A 179 -10.27 -5.27 1.86
C ASN A 179 -10.04 -4.50 3.17
N SER A 180 -9.95 -3.18 3.13
CA SER A 180 -9.64 -2.32 4.30
C SER A 180 -10.69 -2.42 5.41
N ILE A 181 -11.94 -2.78 5.07
CA ILE A 181 -13.01 -3.03 6.04
C ILE A 181 -12.77 -4.30 6.88
N TYR A 182 -12.02 -5.27 6.35
CA TYR A 182 -11.76 -6.54 7.03
C TYR A 182 -10.37 -6.59 7.67
N GLU A 183 -9.38 -5.99 7.02
CA GLU A 183 -8.01 -6.00 7.50
C GLU A 183 -7.33 -4.68 7.21
N ARG A 184 -6.54 -4.25 8.20
CA ARG A 184 -5.85 -2.99 8.16
C ARG A 184 -4.61 -3.11 7.28
N TYR A 185 -4.49 -2.19 6.33
CA TYR A 185 -3.33 -2.12 5.46
C TYR A 185 -2.10 -1.60 6.24
N PRO A 186 -0.87 -1.93 5.81
CA PRO A 186 0.33 -1.31 6.33
C PRO A 186 0.23 0.23 6.35
N TYR A 187 0.74 0.87 7.39
CA TYR A 187 0.68 2.34 7.55
C TYR A 187 -0.74 2.94 7.63
N GLN A 188 -1.81 2.13 7.63
CA GLN A 188 -3.15 2.64 7.89
C GLN A 188 -3.33 2.98 9.37
N ILE A 189 -3.93 4.14 9.64
CA ILE A 189 -4.02 4.70 10.99
C ILE A 189 -5.38 4.38 11.60
N ARG A 190 -5.40 4.13 12.92
CA ARG A 190 -6.65 3.94 13.68
C ARG A 190 -7.19 5.29 14.11
N TRP A 191 -7.94 5.95 13.23
CA TRP A 191 -8.44 7.29 13.46
C TRP A 191 -9.43 7.39 14.62
N GLU A 192 -10.11 6.31 15.00
CA GLU A 192 -11.00 6.32 16.17
C GLU A 192 -10.22 6.39 17.49
N LEU A 193 -8.97 5.94 17.50
CA LEU A 193 -8.09 5.95 18.68
C LEU A 193 -7.21 7.21 18.74
N TRP A 194 -7.42 8.16 17.83
CA TRP A 194 -6.62 9.37 17.74
C TRP A 194 -7.18 10.47 18.65
N ASP A 195 -6.48 10.69 19.77
CA ASP A 195 -6.79 11.70 20.80
C ASP A 195 -6.38 13.14 20.48
#